data_AF-A0A1T4M2D9-F1
#
_entry.id   AF-A0A1T4M2D9-F1
#
_cell.length_a   1.000
_cell.length_b   1.000
_cell.length_c   1.000
_cell.angle_alpha   90.00
_cell.angle_beta   90.00
_cell.angle_gamma   90.00
#
_symmetry.space_group_name_H-M   'P 1'
#
loop_
_entity.id
_entity.type
_entity.pdbx_description
1 polymer ?
#
loop_
_entity_poly.entity_id
_entity_poly.type
_entity_poly.pdbx_seq_one_letter_code
_entity_poly.pdbx_strand_id
1 'polypeptide(L)'
;MTGATCLAGDPATAAILLVATGAYQLQEVRRAQTRLVERGVSAAILYLGEPGRFRAPRDPKEAQYVHSDSEVHALFPAERPRVFVTHTRPEPFLGALRRLDTGPATTAALGFVNRGGTLDVPGLLFANRSTWAHVVDAAASVLGESRGNLLTEAELAAVDGQGDPATILRPATGPAS
;
A
#
# COMPACT_ATOMS: atom_id res chain seq x y z
N MET A 1 -9.24 -15.44 13.66
CA MET A 1 -8.26 -14.44 13.18
C MET A 1 -9.01 -13.16 12.83
N THR A 2 -8.40 -12.00 13.05
CA THR A 2 -8.98 -10.65 12.83
C THR A 2 -8.98 -10.22 11.35
N GLY A 3 -8.58 -11.08 10.42
CA GLY A 3 -8.51 -10.80 8.98
C GLY A 3 -7.47 -9.76 8.54
N ALA A 4 -7.01 -8.89 9.43
CA ALA A 4 -5.88 -7.99 9.24
C ALA A 4 -5.01 -7.91 10.51
N THR A 5 -3.76 -7.50 10.34
CA THR A 5 -2.79 -7.32 11.43
C THR A 5 -1.93 -6.09 11.20
N CYS A 6 -1.79 -5.25 12.23
CA CYS A 6 -0.79 -4.19 12.23
C CYS A 6 0.60 -4.81 12.47
N LEU A 7 1.52 -4.57 11.56
CA LEU A 7 2.87 -5.13 11.59
C LEU A 7 3.93 -4.13 12.04
N ALA A 8 3.65 -2.84 11.95
CA ALA A 8 4.55 -1.76 12.35
C ALA A 8 3.77 -0.45 12.49
N GLY A 9 4.21 0.42 13.41
CA GLY A 9 3.54 1.69 13.68
C GLY A 9 2.21 1.51 14.41
N ASP A 10 1.44 2.59 14.48
CA ASP A 10 0.13 2.63 15.12
C ASP A 10 -0.88 3.31 14.17
N PRO A 11 -1.91 2.58 13.68
CA PRO A 11 -2.93 3.13 12.79
C PRO A 11 -3.68 4.34 13.36
N ALA A 12 -3.78 4.45 14.69
CA ALA A 12 -4.49 5.57 15.33
C ALA A 12 -3.70 6.88 15.23
N THR A 13 -2.37 6.82 15.15
CA THR A 13 -1.49 8.00 15.25
C THR A 13 -0.62 8.27 14.02
N ALA A 14 -0.32 7.26 13.20
CA ALA A 14 0.49 7.40 11.99
C ALA A 14 -0.11 8.40 10.98
N ALA A 15 0.74 9.14 10.27
CA ALA A 15 0.30 10.08 9.23
C ALA A 15 -0.36 9.35 8.04
N ILE A 16 0.05 8.12 7.75
CA ILE A 16 -0.49 7.32 6.65
C ILE A 16 -0.55 5.82 7.00
N LEU A 17 -1.53 5.11 6.42
CA LEU A 17 -1.62 3.66 6.44
C LEU A 17 -1.09 3.07 5.13
N LEU A 18 -0.12 2.17 5.20
CA LEU A 18 0.31 1.35 4.07
C LEU A 18 -0.23 -0.06 4.23
N VAL A 19 -1.08 -0.47 3.31
CA VAL A 19 -1.87 -1.70 3.44
C VAL A 19 -1.46 -2.71 2.38
N ALA A 20 -0.95 -3.87 2.79
CA ALA A 20 -0.52 -4.92 1.87
C ALA A 20 -1.51 -6.09 1.84
N THR A 21 -1.81 -6.57 0.63
CA THR A 21 -2.45 -7.87 0.39
C THR A 21 -1.60 -8.67 -0.59
N GLY A 22 -0.81 -9.61 -0.08
CA GLY A 22 0.16 -10.41 -0.84
C GLY A 22 1.59 -10.27 -0.33
N ALA A 23 2.41 -11.30 -0.55
CA ALA A 23 3.76 -11.38 0.00
C ALA A 23 4.72 -10.34 -0.62
N TYR A 24 4.73 -10.24 -1.95
CA TYR A 24 5.58 -9.27 -2.65
C TYR A 24 5.15 -7.82 -2.36
N GLN A 25 3.84 -7.59 -2.25
CA GLN A 25 3.29 -6.29 -1.87
C GLN A 25 3.72 -5.91 -0.45
N LEU A 26 3.74 -6.85 0.49
CA LEU A 26 4.23 -6.60 1.84
C LEU A 26 5.73 -6.24 1.85
N GLN A 27 6.55 -6.86 1.00
CA GLN A 27 7.97 -6.50 0.89
C GLN A 27 8.15 -5.06 0.42
N GLU A 28 7.42 -4.64 -0.61
CA GLU A 28 7.50 -3.27 -1.13
C GLU A 28 6.89 -2.23 -0.15
N VAL A 29 5.81 -2.57 0.55
CA VAL A 29 5.23 -1.73 1.62
C VAL A 29 6.22 -1.52 2.77
N ARG A 30 6.97 -2.56 3.19
CA ARG A 30 7.98 -2.41 4.24
C ARG A 30 9.08 -1.44 3.83
N ARG A 31 9.57 -1.53 2.59
CA ARG A 31 10.58 -0.62 2.06
C ARG A 31 10.06 0.81 1.94
N ALA A 32 8.81 0.97 1.50
CA ALA A 32 8.16 2.29 1.43
C ALA A 32 8.00 2.91 2.82
N GLN A 33 7.61 2.11 3.82
CA GLN A 33 7.53 2.57 5.20
C GLN A 33 8.88 3.03 5.73
N THR A 34 9.95 2.27 5.49
CA THR A 34 11.31 2.69 5.86
C THR A 34 11.64 4.05 5.25
N ARG A 35 11.40 4.24 3.95
CA ARG A 35 11.65 5.52 3.29
C ARG A 35 10.83 6.67 3.88
N LEU A 36 9.53 6.47 4.12
CA LEU A 36 8.68 7.51 4.69
C LEU A 36 9.17 7.93 6.08
N VAL A 37 9.56 6.97 6.92
CA VAL A 37 10.10 7.22 8.26
C VAL A 37 11.44 7.97 8.19
N GLU A 38 12.35 7.58 7.28
CA GLU A 38 13.60 8.32 7.01
C GLU A 38 13.37 9.79 6.62
N ARG A 39 12.21 10.08 6.03
CA ARG A 39 11.79 11.43 5.59
C ARG A 39 10.89 12.13 6.61
N GLY A 40 10.73 11.58 7.81
CA GLY A 40 9.95 12.19 8.89
C GLY A 40 8.43 11.98 8.80
N VAL A 41 7.96 11.13 7.89
CA VAL A 41 6.53 10.79 7.75
C VAL A 41 6.25 9.48 8.50
N SER A 42 5.45 9.55 9.57
CA SER A 42 5.06 8.34 10.31
C SER A 42 4.09 7.49 9.48
N ALA A 43 4.38 6.20 9.35
CA ALA A 43 3.57 5.27 8.55
C ALA A 43 3.33 3.96 9.31
N ALA A 44 2.07 3.51 9.34
CA ALA A 44 1.70 2.21 9.88
C ALA A 44 1.58 1.17 8.75
N ILE A 45 2.00 -0.07 9.00
CA ILE A 45 1.85 -1.18 8.07
C ILE A 45 0.71 -2.08 8.53
N LEU A 46 -0.29 -2.25 7.68
CA LEU A 46 -1.38 -3.21 7.86
C LEU A 46 -1.24 -4.32 6.82
N TYR A 47 -1.21 -5.57 7.27
CA TYR A 47 -1.36 -6.71 6.37
C TYR A 47 -2.82 -7.17 6.39
N LEU A 48 -3.48 -7.09 5.23
CA LEU A 48 -4.88 -7.46 5.04
C LEU A 48 -4.94 -8.85 4.39
N GLY A 49 -5.01 -9.88 5.22
CA GLY A 49 -5.00 -11.30 4.81
C GLY A 49 -6.37 -11.84 4.42
N GLU A 50 -7.45 -11.38 5.05
CA GLU A 50 -8.83 -11.76 4.76
C GLU A 50 -9.65 -10.51 4.40
N PRO A 51 -9.45 -9.90 3.22
CA PRO A 51 -10.17 -8.69 2.81
C PRO A 51 -11.70 -8.85 2.88
N GLY A 52 -12.22 -10.06 2.64
CA GLY A 52 -13.65 -10.37 2.73
C GLY A 52 -14.29 -10.13 4.10
N ARG A 53 -13.51 -9.99 5.19
CA ARG A 53 -14.04 -9.61 6.51
C ARG A 53 -14.29 -8.10 6.64
N PHE A 54 -13.75 -7.27 5.75
CA PHE A 54 -13.81 -5.81 5.84
C PHE A 54 -14.80 -5.18 4.84
N ARG A 55 -15.52 -5.99 4.07
CA ARG A 55 -16.56 -5.49 3.14
C ARG A 55 -17.89 -5.21 3.85
N ALA A 56 -18.82 -4.58 3.13
CA ALA A 56 -20.22 -4.60 3.52
C ALA A 56 -20.79 -6.01 3.29
N PRO A 57 -21.54 -6.58 4.25
CA PRO A 57 -22.12 -7.91 4.09
C PRO A 57 -23.18 -7.88 2.98
N ARG A 58 -23.16 -8.89 2.11
CA ARG A 58 -24.13 -9.01 1.00
C ARG A 58 -25.40 -9.75 1.38
N ASP A 59 -25.33 -10.57 2.43
CA ASP A 59 -26.42 -11.38 2.94
C ASP A 59 -26.26 -11.59 4.47
N PRO A 60 -27.26 -12.20 5.15
CA PRO A 60 -27.20 -12.47 6.58
C PRO A 60 -26.08 -13.43 7.01
N LYS A 61 -25.57 -14.28 6.10
CA LYS A 61 -24.46 -15.19 6.39
C LYS A 61 -23.15 -14.43 6.44
N GLU A 62 -22.95 -13.45 5.56
CA GLU A 62 -21.78 -12.57 5.62
C GLU A 62 -21.76 -11.70 6.86
N ALA A 63 -22.93 -11.20 7.26
CA ALA A 63 -23.09 -10.39 8.47
C ALA A 63 -22.56 -11.09 9.74
N GLN A 64 -22.45 -12.43 9.74
CA GLN A 64 -21.93 -13.20 10.87
C GLN A 64 -20.40 -13.13 11.03
N TYR A 65 -19.66 -12.76 9.98
CA TYR A 65 -18.19 -12.80 10.01
C TYR A 65 -17.51 -11.52 9.55
N VAL A 66 -18.22 -10.59 8.90
CA VAL A 66 -17.65 -9.27 8.61
C VAL A 66 -17.49 -8.46 9.90
N HIS A 67 -16.52 -7.56 9.89
CA HIS A 67 -16.23 -6.68 11.00
C HIS A 67 -17.31 -5.62 11.19
N SER A 68 -17.57 -5.25 12.45
CA SER A 68 -18.37 -4.09 12.79
C SER A 68 -17.68 -2.79 12.33
N ASP A 69 -18.41 -1.68 12.29
CA ASP A 69 -17.80 -0.39 11.92
C ASP A 69 -16.73 0.07 12.92
N SER A 70 -16.88 -0.25 14.21
CA SER A 70 -15.88 0.06 15.23
C SER A 70 -14.60 -0.78 15.07
N GLU A 71 -14.73 -2.06 14.71
CA GLU A 71 -13.59 -2.93 14.41
C GLU A 71 -12.86 -2.48 13.13
N VAL A 72 -13.60 -2.06 12.10
CA VAL A 72 -13.00 -1.48 10.89
C VAL A 72 -12.27 -0.18 11.24
N HIS A 73 -12.92 0.74 11.97
CA HIS A 73 -12.34 2.03 12.34
C HIS A 73 -11.08 1.90 13.22
N ALA A 74 -11.01 0.89 14.09
CA ALA A 74 -9.83 0.65 14.93
C ALA A 74 -8.55 0.35 14.12
N LEU A 75 -8.68 -0.27 12.94
CA LEU A 75 -7.56 -0.57 12.05
C LEU A 75 -7.44 0.42 10.89
N PHE A 76 -8.55 1.00 10.46
CA PHE A 76 -8.63 1.92 9.33
C PHE A 76 -9.41 3.19 9.73
N PRO A 77 -8.84 4.07 10.57
CA PRO A 77 -9.51 5.32 10.93
C PRO A 77 -9.77 6.17 9.68
N ALA A 78 -10.96 6.77 9.58
CA ALA A 78 -11.43 7.40 8.36
C ALA A 78 -10.58 8.62 7.95
N GLU A 79 -9.95 9.27 8.92
CA GLU A 79 -9.18 10.51 8.81
C GLU A 79 -7.76 10.26 8.31
N ARG A 80 -7.30 9.00 8.26
CA ARG A 80 -5.91 8.65 7.93
C ARG A 80 -5.76 8.33 6.45
N PRO A 81 -5.00 9.12 5.65
CA PRO A 81 -4.69 8.74 4.28
C PRO A 81 -4.11 7.33 4.19
N ARG A 82 -4.32 6.65 3.06
CA ARG A 82 -3.90 5.26 2.91
C ARG A 82 -3.56 4.86 1.48
N VAL A 83 -2.58 3.99 1.37
CA VAL A 83 -2.18 3.35 0.11
C VAL A 83 -2.35 1.85 0.26
N PHE A 84 -3.23 1.26 -0.56
CA PHE A 84 -3.34 -0.18 -0.69
C PHE A 84 -2.38 -0.69 -1.76
N VAL A 85 -1.72 -1.81 -1.48
CA VAL A 85 -0.88 -2.52 -2.45
C VAL A 85 -1.36 -3.96 -2.48
N THR A 86 -2.04 -4.33 -3.56
CA THR A 86 -2.73 -5.61 -3.69
C THR A 86 -2.09 -6.48 -4.77
N HIS A 87 -2.09 -7.79 -4.54
CA HIS A 87 -1.70 -8.79 -5.54
C HIS A 87 -2.64 -8.79 -6.76
N THR A 88 -3.86 -8.26 -6.60
CA THR A 88 -4.90 -8.28 -7.61
C THR A 88 -5.01 -6.93 -8.34
N ARG A 89 -6.10 -6.73 -9.08
CA ARG A 89 -6.41 -5.44 -9.70
C ARG A 89 -6.92 -4.46 -8.63
N PRO A 90 -6.41 -3.21 -8.58
CA PRO A 90 -6.83 -2.22 -7.59
C PRO A 90 -8.32 -1.88 -7.62
N GLU A 91 -8.93 -1.78 -8.80
CA GLU A 91 -10.29 -1.23 -8.93
C GLU A 91 -11.35 -2.21 -8.40
N PRO A 92 -11.35 -3.51 -8.78
CA PRO A 92 -12.25 -4.48 -8.15
C PRO A 92 -11.97 -4.67 -6.66
N PHE A 93 -10.70 -4.56 -6.25
CA PHE A 93 -10.30 -4.67 -4.85
C PHE A 93 -10.91 -3.55 -4.00
N LEU A 94 -10.78 -2.29 -4.41
CA LEU A 94 -11.42 -1.17 -3.72
C LEU A 94 -12.95 -1.24 -3.81
N GLY A 95 -13.51 -1.65 -4.95
CA GLY A 95 -14.95 -1.84 -5.11
C GLY A 95 -15.53 -2.86 -4.12
N ALA A 96 -14.81 -3.96 -3.86
CA ALA A 96 -15.18 -4.94 -2.85
C ALA A 96 -14.99 -4.44 -1.41
N LEU A 97 -14.08 -3.48 -1.19
CA LEU A 97 -13.68 -2.96 0.10
C LEU A 97 -14.08 -1.50 0.30
N ARG A 98 -15.23 -1.09 -0.24
CA ARG A 98 -15.71 0.31 -0.19
C ARG A 98 -15.74 0.92 1.22
N ARG A 99 -15.90 0.10 2.27
CA ARG A 99 -15.84 0.55 3.67
C ARG A 99 -14.45 1.09 4.09
N LEU A 100 -13.40 0.68 3.38
CA LEU A 100 -12.02 1.11 3.63
C LEU A 100 -11.57 2.26 2.73
N ASP A 101 -12.32 2.53 1.65
CA ASP A 101 -12.03 3.59 0.68
C ASP A 101 -12.68 4.90 1.13
N THR A 102 -11.85 5.89 1.48
CA THR A 102 -12.28 7.26 1.85
C THR A 102 -12.23 8.25 0.70
N GLY A 103 -12.17 7.73 -0.53
CA GLY A 103 -12.20 8.50 -1.76
C GLY A 103 -10.81 8.88 -2.26
N PRO A 104 -10.72 9.33 -3.53
CA PRO A 104 -9.45 9.49 -4.25
C PRO A 104 -8.53 10.57 -3.66
N ALA A 105 -9.04 11.46 -2.82
CA ALA A 105 -8.23 12.46 -2.12
C ALA A 105 -7.35 11.85 -1.01
N THR A 106 -7.78 10.74 -0.39
CA THR A 106 -7.11 10.15 0.78
C THR A 106 -6.84 8.65 0.64
N THR A 107 -7.32 8.01 -0.43
CA THR A 107 -7.09 6.59 -0.73
C THR A 107 -6.49 6.44 -2.12
N ALA A 108 -5.38 5.71 -2.21
CA ALA A 108 -4.81 5.22 -3.45
C ALA A 108 -4.65 3.70 -3.38
N ALA A 109 -4.65 3.03 -4.54
CA ALA A 109 -4.41 1.59 -4.62
C ALA A 109 -3.51 1.24 -5.81
N LEU A 110 -2.51 0.39 -5.55
CA LEU A 110 -1.54 -0.13 -6.51
C LEU A 110 -1.66 -1.65 -6.60
N GLY A 111 -1.40 -2.19 -7.79
CA GLY A 111 -1.56 -3.61 -8.05
C GLY A 111 -1.42 -3.93 -9.54
N PHE A 112 -2.01 -5.03 -9.97
CA PHE A 112 -1.88 -5.51 -11.33
C PHE A 112 -2.66 -4.63 -12.34
N VAL A 113 -1.92 -4.01 -13.27
CA VAL A 113 -2.46 -3.11 -14.32
C VAL A 113 -2.28 -3.67 -15.72
N ASN A 114 -2.26 -5.01 -15.87
CA ASN A 114 -2.03 -5.71 -17.14
C ASN A 114 -0.69 -5.40 -17.81
N ARG A 115 0.36 -5.12 -17.02
CA ARG A 115 1.71 -4.99 -17.55
C ARG A 115 2.51 -6.22 -17.16
N GLY A 116 3.26 -6.77 -18.11
CA GLY A 116 3.98 -8.03 -17.92
C GLY A 116 4.87 -8.37 -19.11
N GLY A 117 5.39 -9.58 -19.10
CA GLY A 117 6.37 -10.10 -20.06
C GLY A 117 7.23 -11.16 -19.38
N THR A 118 8.34 -11.56 -20.01
CA THR A 118 9.34 -12.45 -19.43
C THR A 118 10.27 -11.67 -18.48
N LEU A 119 9.71 -11.12 -17.40
CA LEU A 119 10.41 -10.35 -16.38
C LEU A 119 10.51 -11.16 -15.08
N ASP A 120 11.49 -10.83 -14.25
CA ASP A 120 11.58 -11.32 -12.87
C ASP A 120 10.58 -10.58 -11.95
N VAL A 121 10.53 -10.97 -10.67
CA VAL A 121 9.57 -10.40 -9.70
C VAL A 121 9.75 -8.88 -9.55
N PRO A 122 10.97 -8.32 -9.33
CA PRO A 122 11.16 -6.88 -9.30
C PRO A 122 10.72 -6.19 -10.61
N GLY A 123 11.06 -6.75 -11.77
CA GLY A 123 10.64 -6.23 -13.07
C GLY A 123 9.12 -6.22 -13.24
N LEU A 124 8.41 -7.26 -12.80
CA LEU A 124 6.95 -7.31 -12.82
C LEU A 124 6.30 -6.28 -11.89
N LEU A 125 6.86 -6.07 -10.69
CA LEU A 125 6.39 -5.04 -9.76
C LEU A 125 6.58 -3.63 -10.34
N PHE A 126 7.72 -3.37 -11.00
CA PHE A 126 7.98 -2.12 -11.69
C PHE A 126 7.04 -1.90 -12.87
N ALA A 127 6.87 -2.91 -13.73
CA ALA A 127 5.98 -2.84 -14.87
C ALA A 127 4.53 -2.52 -14.44
N ASN A 128 4.12 -3.01 -13.27
CA ASN A 128 2.81 -2.74 -12.67
C ASN A 128 2.80 -1.55 -11.69
N ARG A 129 3.82 -0.68 -11.70
CA ARG A 129 3.88 0.55 -10.87
C ARG A 129 3.62 0.27 -9.38
N SER A 130 4.14 -0.85 -8.88
CA SER A 130 3.86 -1.38 -7.55
C SER A 130 5.13 -1.65 -6.73
N THR A 131 6.24 -0.99 -7.07
CA THR A 131 7.46 -1.00 -6.24
C THR A 131 7.33 -0.02 -5.07
N TRP A 132 8.21 -0.13 -4.08
CA TRP A 132 8.26 0.74 -2.90
C TRP A 132 8.28 2.22 -3.26
N ALA A 133 8.98 2.62 -4.34
CA ALA A 133 9.05 4.01 -4.76
C ALA A 133 7.71 4.48 -5.35
N HIS A 134 6.99 3.62 -6.06
CA HIS A 134 5.61 3.92 -6.50
C HIS A 134 4.64 3.98 -5.32
N VAL A 135 4.86 3.19 -4.26
CA VAL A 135 4.07 3.30 -3.02
C VAL A 135 4.33 4.63 -2.33
N VAL A 136 5.59 5.08 -2.23
CA VAL A 136 5.96 6.40 -1.69
C VAL A 136 5.40 7.54 -2.55
N ASP A 137 5.41 7.38 -3.88
CA ASP A 137 4.81 8.30 -4.83
C ASP A 137 3.30 8.48 -4.60
N ALA A 138 2.58 7.36 -4.46
CA ALA A 138 1.17 7.36 -4.12
C ALA A 138 0.91 7.94 -2.72
N ALA A 139 1.80 7.69 -1.77
CA ALA A 139 1.73 8.26 -0.42
C ALA A 139 1.87 9.79 -0.46
N ALA A 140 2.80 10.33 -1.25
CA ALA A 140 2.97 11.77 -1.44
C ALA A 140 1.66 12.42 -1.90
N SER A 141 0.99 11.81 -2.88
CA SER A 141 -0.29 12.28 -3.42
C SER A 141 -1.38 12.36 -2.35
N VAL A 142 -1.63 11.27 -1.62
CA VAL A 142 -2.72 11.24 -0.61
C VAL A 142 -2.40 12.02 0.66
N LEU A 143 -1.13 12.33 0.90
CA LEU A 143 -0.67 13.23 1.97
C LEU A 143 -0.69 14.71 1.57
N GLY A 144 -0.81 15.02 0.27
CA GLY A 144 -0.63 16.38 -0.23
C GLY A 144 0.81 16.89 -0.16
N GLU A 145 1.78 15.98 -0.12
CA GLU A 145 3.21 16.27 0.00
C GLU A 145 3.89 16.33 -1.38
N SER A 146 4.93 17.15 -1.49
CA SER A 146 5.74 17.16 -2.72
C SER A 146 6.53 15.85 -2.84
N ARG A 147 6.45 15.20 -4.01
CA ARG A 147 7.18 13.96 -4.31
C ARG A 147 8.69 14.09 -4.05
N GLY A 148 9.26 15.27 -4.35
CA GLY A 148 10.68 15.57 -4.16
C GLY A 148 11.13 15.67 -2.69
N ASN A 149 10.19 15.80 -1.75
CA ASN A 149 10.51 15.71 -0.31
C ASN A 149 10.78 14.25 0.11
N LEU A 150 10.24 13.28 -0.62
CA LEU A 150 10.24 11.86 -0.24
C LEU A 150 11.19 11.00 -1.09
N LEU A 151 11.33 11.36 -2.37
CA LEU A 151 12.13 10.65 -3.37
C LEU A 151 13.22 11.58 -3.92
N THR A 152 14.39 11.01 -4.20
CA THR A 152 15.48 11.71 -4.90
C THR A 152 15.13 11.91 -6.37
N GLU A 153 15.80 12.82 -7.06
CA GLU A 153 15.60 13.08 -8.49
C GLU A 153 15.75 11.82 -9.35
N ALA A 154 16.75 10.98 -9.05
CA ALA A 154 16.97 9.73 -9.77
C ALA A 154 15.84 8.71 -9.53
N GLU A 155 15.33 8.63 -8.30
CA GLU A 155 14.19 7.76 -7.97
C GLU A 155 12.90 8.25 -8.62
N LEU A 156 12.67 9.57 -8.67
CA LEU A 156 11.54 10.18 -9.37
C LEU A 156 11.60 9.89 -10.87
N ALA A 157 12.76 10.10 -11.50
CA ALA A 157 12.95 9.77 -12.90
C ALA A 157 12.66 8.28 -13.19
N ALA A 158 13.07 7.38 -12.30
CA ALA A 158 12.76 5.96 -12.41
C ALA A 158 11.25 5.65 -12.27
N VAL A 159 10.56 6.28 -11.31
CA VAL A 159 9.08 6.18 -11.13
C VAL A 159 8.33 6.69 -12.36
N ASP A 160 8.84 7.75 -12.99
CA ASP A 160 8.28 8.37 -14.19
C ASP A 160 8.67 7.62 -15.49
N GLY A 161 9.46 6.56 -15.38
CA GLY A 161 9.92 5.74 -16.50
C GLY A 161 10.93 6.44 -17.42
N GLN A 162 11.55 7.52 -16.95
CA GLN A 162 12.53 8.32 -17.69
C GLN A 162 13.98 8.12 -17.21
N GLY A 163 14.17 7.41 -16.09
CA GLY A 163 15.48 7.11 -15.49
C GLY A 163 15.78 5.62 -15.44
N ASP A 164 16.91 5.28 -14.82
CA ASP A 164 17.34 3.89 -14.62
C ASP A 164 16.42 3.16 -13.61
N PRO A 165 15.65 2.13 -14.03
CA PRO A 165 14.81 1.35 -13.14
C PRO A 165 15.57 0.68 -11.99
N ALA A 166 16.86 0.37 -12.19
CA ALA A 166 17.68 -0.25 -11.15
C ALA A 166 17.77 0.61 -9.88
N THR A 167 17.54 1.93 -9.98
CA THR A 167 17.48 2.85 -8.84
C THR A 167 16.41 2.45 -7.82
N ILE A 168 15.27 1.92 -8.29
CA ILE A 168 14.13 1.55 -7.42
C ILE A 168 13.86 0.04 -7.40
N LEU A 169 14.54 -0.74 -8.23
CA LEU A 169 14.50 -2.22 -8.22
C LEU A 169 15.52 -2.86 -7.27
N ARG A 170 16.61 -2.15 -6.93
CA ARG A 170 17.67 -2.68 -6.06
C ARG A 170 17.09 -3.27 -4.77
N PRO A 171 17.52 -4.45 -4.32
CA PRO A 171 17.19 -4.92 -2.99
C PRO A 171 17.60 -3.86 -1.95
N ALA A 172 16.85 -3.71 -0.86
CA ALA A 172 17.38 -2.99 0.29
C ALA A 172 18.68 -3.71 0.70
N THR A 173 19.83 -3.06 0.53
CA THR A 173 21.10 -3.58 1.02
C THR A 173 21.04 -3.56 2.54
N GLY A 174 20.66 -4.69 3.15
CA GLY A 174 20.88 -5.03 4.55
C GLY A 174 21.79 -6.25 4.62
N PRO A 175 22.58 -6.41 5.70
CA PRO A 175 23.62 -7.43 5.75
C PRO A 175 22.99 -8.81 5.58
N ALA A 176 23.64 -9.65 4.77
CA ALA A 176 23.37 -11.09 4.81
C ALA A 176 23.52 -11.52 6.28
N SER A 177 22.45 -12.10 6.82
CA SER A 177 22.49 -12.80 8.11
C SER A 177 23.48 -13.94 8.06
#